data_AF-A0A653VKQ1-F1
#
_entry.id   AF-A0A653VKQ1-F1
#
_cell.length_a   1.000
_cell.length_b   1.000
_cell.length_c   1.000
_cell.angle_alpha   90.00
_cell.angle_beta   90.00
_cell.angle_gamma   90.00
#
_symmetry.space_group_name_H-M   'P 1'
#
loop_
_entity.id
_entity.type
_entity.pdbx_description
1 polymer ?
#
loop_
_entity_poly.entity_id
_entity_poly.type
_entity_poly.pdbx_seq_one_letter_code
_entity_poly.pdbx_strand_id
1 'polypeptide(L)'
;MTQSKIQYKSWKEFFNKNFEESKKYYLANEKKVGSSIVEEYVAVDKNDETIISICYYENKLLYWKFENPKTEGFTKQQEVEYFYRFDFTEGKSYGNPGLEFIDNNVNVIQKQFHTGLQGKEIQYYKNGEHIKSLISVKYYDNKEAYPEIVYFQKRSFWQKISKLFSKSKPDEFQTKEIDLNKIFGGI
;
A
#
# COMPACT_ATOMS: atom_id res chain seq x y z
N MET A 1 18.20 26.28 3.55
CA MET A 1 17.03 25.37 3.41
C MET A 1 16.12 25.63 4.59
N THR A 2 14.98 26.25 4.35
CA THR A 2 14.04 26.63 5.42
C THR A 2 13.32 25.36 5.88
N GLN A 3 13.57 24.91 7.10
CA GLN A 3 12.80 23.83 7.72
C GLN A 3 11.33 24.27 7.75
N SER A 4 10.49 23.56 7.01
CA SER A 4 9.04 23.68 7.09
C SER A 4 8.62 23.30 8.51
N LYS A 5 8.18 24.29 9.30
CA LYS A 5 7.66 24.09 10.65
C LYS A 5 6.41 23.23 10.56
N ILE A 6 6.31 22.16 11.37
CA ILE A 6 5.12 21.29 11.35
C ILE A 6 3.85 22.13 11.55
N GLN A 7 2.97 22.14 10.55
CA GLN A 7 1.71 22.89 10.57
C GLN A 7 0.59 22.17 11.34
N TYR A 8 0.78 20.86 11.57
CA TYR A 8 -0.18 19.95 12.17
C TYR A 8 0.28 19.50 13.56
N LYS A 9 -0.62 19.00 14.41
CA LYS A 9 -0.28 18.54 15.78
C LYS A 9 -0.14 17.02 15.89
N SER A 10 -0.69 16.26 14.94
CA SER A 10 -0.67 14.80 14.95
C SER A 10 -0.80 14.21 13.56
N TRP A 11 -0.51 12.90 13.43
CA TRP A 11 -0.76 12.16 12.19
C TRP A 11 -2.23 12.20 11.78
N LYS A 12 -3.15 12.05 12.74
CA LYS A 12 -4.60 12.15 12.47
C LYS A 12 -4.96 13.52 11.91
N GLU A 13 -4.49 14.61 12.52
CA GLU A 13 -4.75 15.96 11.99
C GLU A 13 -4.14 16.16 10.59
N PHE A 14 -2.94 15.63 10.36
CA PHE A 14 -2.29 15.67 9.05
C PHE A 14 -3.16 15.01 7.97
N PHE A 15 -3.56 13.76 8.16
CA PHE A 15 -4.34 13.04 7.14
C PHE A 15 -5.73 13.65 6.95
N ASN A 16 -6.46 13.96 8.02
CA ASN A 16 -7.81 14.51 7.93
C ASN A 16 -7.82 15.80 7.10
N LYS A 17 -6.92 16.75 7.40
CA LYS A 17 -6.85 18.00 6.66
C LYS A 17 -6.48 17.80 5.19
N ASN A 18 -5.50 16.95 4.89
CA ASN A 18 -5.07 16.73 3.51
C ASN A 18 -6.18 16.03 2.69
N PHE A 19 -6.93 15.09 3.26
CA PHE A 19 -8.08 14.49 2.57
C PHE A 19 -9.25 15.47 2.41
N GLU A 20 -9.57 16.27 3.43
CA GLU A 20 -10.60 17.31 3.35
C GLU A 20 -10.28 18.37 2.29
N GLU A 21 -9.03 18.84 2.22
CA GLU A 21 -8.58 19.85 1.27
C GLU A 21 -8.61 19.33 -0.18
N SER A 22 -8.16 18.09 -0.38
CA SER A 22 -8.08 17.51 -1.72
C SER A 22 -9.41 17.08 -2.31
N LYS A 23 -10.39 16.73 -1.46
CA LYS A 23 -11.72 16.25 -1.85
C LYS A 23 -11.69 15.00 -2.74
N LYS A 24 -10.58 14.26 -2.78
CA LYS A 24 -10.47 13.01 -3.54
C LYS A 24 -11.02 11.82 -2.79
N TYR A 25 -10.96 11.87 -1.46
CA TYR A 25 -11.41 10.81 -0.57
C TYR A 25 -12.25 11.38 0.55
N TYR A 26 -13.18 10.58 1.08
CA TYR A 26 -13.93 10.92 2.29
C TYR A 26 -13.79 9.80 3.32
N LEU A 27 -13.84 10.17 4.60
CA LEU A 27 -13.84 9.22 5.71
C LEU A 27 -15.13 8.41 5.68
N ALA A 28 -15.02 7.11 5.40
CA ALA A 28 -16.16 6.20 5.34
C ALA A 28 -16.42 5.51 6.69
N ASN A 29 -15.35 5.23 7.44
CA ASN A 29 -15.44 4.50 8.69
C ASN A 29 -14.29 4.89 9.63
N GLU A 30 -14.59 4.98 10.92
CA GLU A 30 -13.61 5.14 11.99
C GLU A 30 -13.95 4.13 13.09
N LYS A 31 -12.96 3.32 13.48
CA LYS A 31 -13.14 2.31 14.51
C LYS A 31 -11.96 2.29 15.49
N LYS A 32 -12.27 2.06 16.76
CA LYS A 32 -11.26 1.81 17.79
C LYS A 32 -10.97 0.32 17.89
N VAL A 33 -9.70 -0.05 17.77
CA VAL A 33 -9.22 -1.44 17.90
C VAL A 33 -8.21 -1.50 19.04
N GLY A 34 -8.65 -1.96 20.21
CA GLY A 34 -7.86 -1.84 21.43
C GLY A 34 -7.61 -0.38 21.78
N SER A 35 -6.34 0.02 21.80
CA SER A 35 -5.91 1.41 22.03
C SER A 35 -5.64 2.20 20.73
N SER A 36 -5.76 1.55 19.57
CA SER A 36 -5.53 2.17 18.27
C SER A 36 -6.83 2.69 17.66
N ILE A 37 -6.70 3.67 16.77
CA ILE A 37 -7.78 4.18 15.92
C ILE A 37 -7.46 3.80 14.48
N VAL A 38 -8.42 3.21 13.79
CA VAL A 38 -8.32 2.88 12.37
C VAL A 38 -9.36 3.71 11.62
N GLU A 39 -8.90 4.46 10.63
CA GLU A 39 -9.71 5.23 9.70
C GLU A 39 -9.64 4.60 8.31
N GLU A 40 -10.80 4.48 7.67
CA GLU A 40 -10.93 4.00 6.29
C GLU A 40 -11.52 5.13 5.44
N TYR A 41 -10.76 5.53 4.43
CA TYR A 41 -11.13 6.54 3.45
C TYR A 41 -11.43 5.87 2.13
N VAL A 42 -12.48 6.31 1.45
CA VAL A 42 -12.87 5.78 0.14
C VAL A 42 -12.91 6.90 -0.90
N ALA A 43 -12.58 6.57 -2.14
CA ALA A 43 -12.55 7.54 -3.21
C ALA A 43 -13.94 8.15 -3.47
N VAL A 44 -13.96 9.43 -3.82
CA VAL A 44 -15.18 10.16 -4.20
C VAL A 44 -15.59 9.81 -5.65
N ASP A 45 -14.61 9.58 -6.54
CA ASP A 45 -14.88 9.12 -7.90
C ASP A 45 -15.31 7.66 -7.88
N LYS A 46 -16.49 7.36 -8.44
CA LYS A 46 -17.05 6.01 -8.51
C LYS A 46 -16.26 5.05 -9.40
N ASN A 47 -15.40 5.57 -10.27
CA ASN A 47 -14.51 4.75 -11.11
C ASN A 47 -13.19 4.40 -10.42
N ASP A 48 -12.92 5.04 -9.28
CA ASP A 48 -11.79 4.73 -8.42
C ASP A 48 -12.27 3.85 -7.26
N GLU A 49 -11.81 2.60 -7.27
CA GLU A 49 -12.17 1.59 -6.27
C GLU A 49 -11.13 1.56 -5.13
N THR A 50 -10.37 2.64 -4.95
CA THR A 50 -9.33 2.73 -3.92
C THR A 50 -9.92 2.95 -2.53
N ILE A 51 -9.45 2.14 -1.58
CA ILE A 51 -9.68 2.30 -0.14
C ILE A 51 -8.33 2.57 0.53
N ILE A 52 -8.27 3.59 1.38
CA ILE A 52 -7.08 3.93 2.15
C ILE A 52 -7.35 3.65 3.63
N SER A 53 -6.56 2.76 4.21
CA SER A 53 -6.67 2.37 5.61
C SER A 53 -5.49 2.93 6.40
N ILE A 54 -5.78 3.69 7.46
CA ILE A 54 -4.76 4.36 8.28
C ILE A 54 -4.97 3.99 9.74
N CYS A 55 -3.88 3.59 10.41
CA CYS A 55 -3.94 3.23 11.82
C CYS A 55 -3.01 4.07 12.67
N TYR A 56 -3.59 4.65 13.72
CA TYR A 56 -2.92 5.48 14.70
C TYR A 56 -2.89 4.77 16.05
N TYR A 57 -1.76 4.89 16.75
CA TYR A 57 -1.66 4.52 18.15
C TYR A 57 -0.98 5.69 18.89
N GLU A 58 -1.71 6.29 19.83
CA GLU A 58 -1.33 7.57 20.45
C GLU A 58 -1.05 8.63 19.37
N ASN A 59 0.19 9.13 19.26
CA ASN A 59 0.61 10.06 18.20
C ASN A 59 1.58 9.40 17.20
N LYS A 60 1.48 8.08 17.00
CA LYS A 60 2.28 7.33 16.04
C LYS A 60 1.42 6.76 14.92
N LEU A 61 1.98 6.72 13.72
CA LEU A 61 1.38 6.09 12.56
C LEU A 61 1.86 4.64 12.49
N LEU A 62 0.96 3.68 12.65
CA LEU A 62 1.29 2.24 12.60
C LEU A 62 1.34 1.71 11.18
N TYR A 63 0.39 2.12 10.34
CA TYR A 63 0.39 1.79 8.91
C TYR A 63 -0.43 2.82 8.11
N TRP A 64 -0.14 2.87 6.82
CA TRP A 64 -0.89 3.58 5.80
C TRP A 64 -0.96 2.68 4.56
N LYS A 65 -2.12 2.06 4.34
CA LYS A 65 -2.32 1.00 3.35
C LYS A 65 -3.32 1.45 2.28
N PHE A 66 -3.13 0.94 1.07
CA PHE A 66 -3.97 1.23 -0.07
C PHE A 66 -4.47 -0.09 -0.66
N GLU A 67 -5.78 -0.19 -0.84
CA GLU A 67 -6.43 -1.37 -1.40
C GLU A 67 -7.11 -0.96 -2.70
N ASN A 68 -6.87 -1.71 -3.77
CA ASN A 68 -7.58 -1.55 -5.03
C ASN A 68 -7.70 -2.91 -5.72
N PRO A 69 -8.88 -3.31 -6.23
CA PRO A 69 -9.06 -4.60 -6.91
C PRO A 69 -8.13 -4.81 -8.11
N LYS A 70 -7.65 -3.72 -8.72
CA LYS A 70 -6.71 -3.80 -9.84
C LYS A 70 -5.31 -4.20 -9.39
N THR A 71 -4.95 -4.02 -8.12
CA THR A 71 -3.59 -4.22 -7.58
C THR A 71 -3.61 -5.21 -6.40
N GLU A 72 -4.13 -6.41 -6.63
CA GLU A 72 -4.26 -7.46 -5.60
C GLU A 72 -2.90 -7.85 -4.99
N GLY A 73 -1.85 -7.90 -5.80
CA GLY A 73 -0.50 -8.25 -5.36
C GLY A 73 0.06 -7.22 -4.40
N PHE A 74 -0.05 -5.94 -4.77
CA PHE A 74 0.36 -4.86 -3.89
C PHE A 74 -0.46 -4.84 -2.60
N THR A 75 -1.79 -4.94 -2.68
CA THR A 75 -2.66 -4.99 -1.50
C THR A 75 -2.21 -6.07 -0.51
N LYS A 76 -1.91 -7.27 -1.02
CA LYS A 76 -1.46 -8.40 -0.20
C LYS A 76 -0.05 -8.22 0.37
N GLN A 77 0.86 -7.58 -0.37
CA GLN A 77 2.18 -7.20 0.16
C GLN A 77 2.04 -6.34 1.42
N GLN A 78 1.12 -5.36 1.39
CA GLN A 78 0.94 -4.42 2.49
C GLN A 78 0.36 -5.04 3.76
N GLU A 79 -0.22 -6.25 3.71
CA GLU A 79 -0.83 -6.92 4.88
C GLU A 79 0.16 -7.03 6.05
N VAL A 80 1.44 -7.24 5.75
CA VAL A 80 2.53 -7.39 6.74
C VAL A 80 3.37 -6.12 6.94
N GLU A 81 3.09 -5.05 6.19
CA GLU A 81 3.80 -3.77 6.31
C GLU A 81 3.30 -2.97 7.52
N TYR A 82 4.25 -2.55 8.35
CA TYR A 82 4.07 -1.65 9.47
C TYR A 82 5.21 -0.64 9.48
N PHE A 83 4.91 0.57 9.94
CA PHE A 83 5.95 1.55 10.17
C PHE A 83 6.70 1.27 11.46
N TYR A 84 8.00 1.54 11.45
CA TYR A 84 8.86 1.59 12.61
C TYR A 84 9.42 3.00 12.80
N ARG A 85 9.83 3.30 14.03
CA ARG A 85 10.34 4.61 14.45
C ARG A 85 11.36 5.23 13.49
N PHE A 86 12.24 4.42 12.91
CA PHE A 86 13.39 4.88 12.12
C PHE A 86 13.29 4.60 10.62
N ASP A 87 12.12 4.24 10.09
CA ASP A 87 11.99 3.93 8.66
C ASP A 87 12.55 5.02 7.75
N PHE A 88 12.41 6.28 8.17
CA PHE A 88 12.85 7.45 7.41
C PHE A 88 14.13 8.11 7.98
N THR A 89 14.80 7.46 8.94
CA THR A 89 16.03 7.97 9.55
C THR A 89 17.25 7.28 8.92
N GLU A 90 18.12 8.05 8.28
CA GLU A 90 19.35 7.50 7.68
C GLU A 90 20.25 6.82 8.74
N GLY A 91 20.84 5.68 8.38
CA GLY A 91 21.75 4.93 9.26
C GLY A 91 21.08 4.16 10.41
N LYS A 92 19.74 4.18 10.49
CA LYS A 92 18.97 3.38 11.46
C LYS A 92 17.91 2.56 10.72
N SER A 93 17.72 1.32 11.13
CA SER A 93 16.83 0.38 10.42
C SER A 93 15.78 -0.28 11.32
N TYR A 94 15.89 -0.16 12.65
CA TYR A 94 14.96 -0.81 13.56
C TYR A 94 14.72 0.00 14.83
N GLY A 95 13.46 0.12 15.22
CA GLY A 95 13.02 0.83 16.41
C GLY A 95 11.64 0.38 16.87
N ASN A 96 11.08 1.05 17.87
CA ASN A 96 9.73 0.72 18.36
C ASN A 96 8.69 0.84 17.22
N PRO A 97 7.60 0.04 17.27
CA PRO A 97 6.52 0.15 16.31
C PRO A 97 5.92 1.56 16.26
N GLY A 98 5.57 1.98 15.05
CA GLY A 98 4.93 3.25 14.76
C GLY A 98 5.91 4.36 14.44
N LEU A 99 5.58 5.11 13.39
CA LEU A 99 6.31 6.28 12.95
C LEU A 99 6.00 7.49 13.84
N GLU A 100 7.03 8.12 14.40
CA GLU A 100 6.87 9.32 15.23
C GLU A 100 6.44 10.52 14.40
N PHE A 101 5.60 11.38 14.97
CA PHE A 101 5.17 12.63 14.35
C PHE A 101 6.24 13.71 14.48
N ILE A 102 7.24 13.68 13.59
CA ILE A 102 8.37 14.61 13.53
C ILE A 102 8.58 15.11 12.10
N ASP A 103 9.18 16.30 11.93
CA ASP A 103 9.35 17.00 10.64
C ASP A 103 9.82 16.07 9.51
N ASN A 104 10.88 15.30 9.76
CA ASN A 104 11.45 14.41 8.74
C ASN A 104 10.43 13.39 8.24
N ASN A 105 9.68 12.78 9.16
CA ASN A 105 8.71 11.77 8.81
C ASN A 105 7.51 12.37 8.09
N VAL A 106 7.02 13.51 8.58
CA VAL A 106 5.92 14.25 7.96
C VAL A 106 6.30 14.68 6.53
N ASN A 107 7.51 15.17 6.31
CA ASN A 107 7.98 15.58 4.97
C ASN A 107 8.02 14.40 3.98
N VAL A 108 8.45 13.21 4.42
CA VAL A 108 8.47 12.01 3.57
C VAL A 108 7.05 11.58 3.21
N ILE A 109 6.17 11.47 4.22
CA ILE A 109 4.76 11.10 3.98
C ILE A 109 4.07 12.15 3.11
N GLN A 110 4.31 13.45 3.35
CA GLN A 110 3.75 14.53 2.55
C GLN A 110 4.21 14.46 1.11
N LYS A 111 5.51 14.19 0.86
CA LYS A 111 6.01 14.00 -0.49
C LYS A 111 5.28 12.84 -1.18
N GLN A 112 5.17 11.67 -0.53
CA GLN A 112 4.45 10.53 -1.07
C GLN A 112 2.97 10.83 -1.30
N PHE A 113 2.34 11.59 -0.42
CA PHE A 113 0.95 12.03 -0.56
C PHE A 113 0.75 12.87 -1.83
N HIS A 114 1.68 13.78 -2.14
CA HIS A 114 1.60 14.67 -3.31
C HIS A 114 2.05 13.99 -4.62
N THR A 115 3.02 13.08 -4.56
CA THR A 115 3.52 12.41 -5.78
C THR A 115 2.73 11.16 -6.12
N GLY A 116 2.03 10.57 -5.15
CA GLY A 116 1.41 9.26 -5.27
C GLY A 116 2.43 8.13 -5.11
N LEU A 117 1.93 6.89 -5.21
CA LEU A 117 2.76 5.70 -5.09
C LEU A 117 3.55 5.46 -6.38
N GLN A 118 4.88 5.48 -6.28
CA GLN A 118 5.73 5.16 -7.42
C GLN A 118 6.06 3.68 -7.46
N GLY A 119 5.86 3.05 -8.60
CA GLY A 119 6.16 1.62 -8.74
C GLY A 119 5.27 0.95 -9.77
N LYS A 120 5.38 -0.38 -9.83
CA LYS A 120 4.52 -1.19 -10.68
C LYS A 120 4.21 -2.54 -10.07
N GLU A 121 3.07 -3.08 -10.48
CA GLU A 121 2.70 -4.47 -10.28
C GLU A 121 2.64 -5.18 -11.64
N ILE A 122 3.28 -6.34 -11.76
CA ILE A 122 3.14 -7.23 -12.91
C ILE A 122 2.39 -8.48 -12.46
N GLN A 123 1.16 -8.63 -12.94
CA GLN A 123 0.29 -9.76 -12.65
C GLN A 123 0.47 -10.85 -13.69
N TYR A 124 0.57 -12.10 -13.24
CA TYR A 124 0.70 -13.28 -14.09
C TYR A 124 -0.56 -14.13 -13.97
N TYR A 125 -1.16 -14.42 -15.11
CA TYR A 125 -2.34 -15.27 -15.22
C TYR A 125 -2.01 -16.55 -15.97
N LYS A 126 -2.62 -17.65 -15.53
CA LYS A 126 -2.56 -18.95 -16.18
C LYS A 126 -3.98 -19.47 -16.36
N ASN A 127 -4.41 -19.67 -17.62
CA ASN A 127 -5.77 -20.09 -17.95
C ASN A 127 -6.85 -19.20 -17.30
N GLY A 128 -6.62 -17.88 -17.31
CA GLY A 128 -7.50 -16.88 -16.67
C GLY A 128 -7.37 -16.76 -15.15
N GLU A 129 -6.60 -17.62 -14.47
CA GLU A 129 -6.42 -17.57 -13.01
C GLU A 129 -5.19 -16.73 -12.63
N HIS A 130 -5.34 -15.80 -11.68
CA HIS A 130 -4.23 -15.00 -11.15
C HIS A 130 -3.31 -15.87 -10.29
N ILE A 131 -2.08 -16.13 -10.76
CA ILE A 131 -1.17 -17.08 -10.08
C ILE A 131 -0.15 -16.39 -9.18
N LYS A 132 0.37 -15.23 -9.60
CA LYS A 132 1.35 -14.43 -8.84
C LYS A 132 1.40 -12.99 -9.34
N SER A 133 1.90 -12.10 -8.47
CA SER A 133 2.32 -10.74 -8.82
C SER A 133 3.80 -10.54 -8.52
N LEU A 134 4.47 -9.73 -9.34
CA LEU A 134 5.74 -9.09 -9.03
C LEU A 134 5.48 -7.62 -8.71
N ILE A 135 5.84 -7.17 -7.52
CA ILE A 135 5.57 -5.81 -7.07
C ILE A 135 6.90 -5.08 -6.87
N SER A 136 7.04 -3.89 -7.43
CA SER A 136 8.22 -3.05 -7.28
C SER A 136 7.79 -1.65 -6.86
N VAL A 137 7.98 -1.31 -5.59
CA VAL A 137 7.57 -0.02 -5.01
C VAL A 137 8.78 0.82 -4.64
N LYS A 138 8.80 2.06 -5.13
CA LYS A 138 9.83 3.05 -4.80
C LYS A 138 9.35 3.93 -3.64
N TYR A 139 9.58 3.46 -2.42
CA TYR A 139 9.31 4.25 -1.23
C TYR A 139 10.35 5.36 -0.99
N TYR A 140 11.55 5.25 -1.57
CA TYR A 140 12.67 6.16 -1.37
C TYR A 140 13.33 6.54 -2.69
N ASP A 141 13.70 7.82 -2.88
CA ASP A 141 14.27 8.36 -4.13
C ASP A 141 15.56 7.64 -4.59
N ASN A 142 16.25 6.93 -3.70
CA ASN A 142 17.65 6.53 -3.90
C ASN A 142 17.91 5.02 -3.88
N LYS A 143 16.87 4.16 -3.90
CA LYS A 143 17.08 2.70 -3.91
C LYS A 143 16.23 2.05 -5.00
N GLU A 144 16.87 1.21 -5.82
CA GLU A 144 16.15 0.28 -6.68
C GLU A 144 15.26 -0.59 -5.81
N ALA A 145 13.97 -0.59 -6.12
CA ALA A 145 13.01 -1.43 -5.43
C ALA A 145 13.29 -2.89 -5.80
N TYR A 146 13.70 -3.71 -4.82
CA TYR A 146 13.75 -5.15 -5.05
C TYR A 146 12.33 -5.65 -5.24
N PRO A 147 12.03 -6.34 -6.36
CA PRO A 147 10.69 -6.82 -6.62
C PRO A 147 10.30 -7.90 -5.60
N GLU A 148 9.16 -7.73 -4.95
CA GLU A 148 8.56 -8.76 -4.11
C GLU A 148 7.64 -9.65 -4.94
N ILE A 149 7.62 -10.94 -4.63
CA ILE A 149 6.77 -11.93 -5.33
C ILE A 149 5.66 -12.39 -4.40
N VAL A 150 4.42 -12.07 -4.77
CA VAL A 150 3.23 -12.56 -4.07
C VAL A 150 2.63 -13.70 -4.86
N TYR A 151 2.45 -14.86 -4.23
CA TYR A 151 1.78 -16.02 -4.82
C TYR A 151 0.33 -16.15 -4.31
N PHE A 152 -0.61 -16.40 -5.23
CA PHE A 152 -2.02 -16.58 -4.91
C PHE A 152 -2.42 -18.05 -4.84
N GLN A 153 -1.76 -18.92 -5.61
CA GLN A 153 -1.99 -20.35 -5.55
C GLN A 153 -1.19 -21.02 -4.43
N LYS A 154 -1.88 -21.54 -3.42
CA LYS A 154 -1.40 -22.74 -2.70
C LYS A 154 -1.74 -23.93 -3.60
N ARG A 155 -0.76 -24.53 -4.28
CA ARG A 155 -0.98 -25.75 -5.08
C ARG A 155 -1.59 -26.82 -4.18
N SER A 156 -2.90 -27.03 -4.27
CA SER A 156 -3.57 -28.08 -3.50
C SER A 156 -3.17 -29.43 -4.08
N PHE A 157 -2.80 -30.37 -3.21
CA PHE A 157 -2.37 -31.73 -3.58
C PHE A 157 -3.33 -32.40 -4.57
N TRP A 158 -4.64 -32.15 -4.42
CA TRP A 158 -5.70 -32.67 -5.30
C TRP A 158 -5.69 -32.08 -6.71
N GLN A 159 -5.26 -30.82 -6.89
CA GLN A 159 -5.12 -30.19 -8.20
C GLN A 159 -3.94 -30.76 -9.01
N LYS A 160 -2.93 -31.35 -8.35
CA LYS A 160 -1.86 -32.11 -9.04
C LYS A 160 -2.37 -33.46 -9.53
N ILE A 161 -3.22 -34.12 -8.74
CA ILE A 161 -3.75 -35.45 -9.06
C ILE A 161 -4.77 -35.35 -10.20
N SER A 162 -5.69 -34.39 -10.19
CA SER A 162 -6.68 -34.25 -11.26
C SER A 162 -6.05 -33.95 -12.63
N LYS A 163 -4.93 -33.25 -12.67
CA LYS A 163 -4.17 -32.97 -13.91
C LYS A 163 -3.51 -34.20 -14.54
N LEU A 164 -3.25 -35.27 -13.77
CA LEU A 164 -2.72 -36.53 -14.30
C LEU A 164 -3.76 -37.32 -15.11
N PHE A 165 -5.06 -37.06 -14.90
CA PHE A 165 -6.15 -37.80 -15.54
C PHE A 165 -6.92 -37.00 -16.60
N SER A 166 -6.62 -35.71 -16.78
CA SER A 166 -7.24 -34.86 -17.80
C SER A 166 -6.36 -34.69 -19.04
N LYS A 167 -6.92 -34.83 -20.25
CA LYS A 167 -6.27 -34.34 -21.48
C LYS A 167 -6.14 -32.81 -21.39
N SER A 168 -4.93 -32.32 -21.14
CA SER A 168 -4.69 -30.89 -20.96
C SER A 168 -4.78 -30.12 -22.28
N LYS A 169 -5.61 -29.06 -22.31
CA LYS A 169 -5.46 -27.99 -23.30
C LYS A 169 -4.10 -27.29 -23.08
N PRO A 170 -3.48 -26.71 -24.11
CA PRO A 170 -2.28 -25.91 -23.92
C PRO A 170 -2.58 -24.79 -22.91
N ASP A 171 -1.66 -24.59 -21.97
CA ASP A 171 -1.79 -23.54 -20.97
C ASP A 171 -1.66 -22.17 -21.66
N GLU A 172 -2.63 -21.29 -21.42
CA GLU A 172 -2.57 -19.89 -21.83
C GLU A 172 -1.95 -19.06 -20.71
N PHE A 173 -0.92 -18.29 -21.06
CA PHE A 173 -0.26 -17.37 -20.14
C PHE A 173 -0.52 -15.94 -20.57
N GLN A 174 -0.95 -15.12 -19.62
CA GLN A 174 -1.17 -13.69 -19.84
C GLN A 174 -0.44 -12.90 -18.75
N THR A 175 0.02 -11.71 -19.13
CA THR A 175 0.69 -10.78 -18.22
C THR A 175 0.02 -9.42 -18.32
N LYS A 176 -0.20 -8.79 -17.16
CA LYS A 176 -0.75 -7.44 -17.08
C LYS A 176 0.18 -6.57 -16.25
N GLU A 177 0.67 -5.49 -16.84
CA GLU A 177 1.50 -4.49 -16.14
C GLU A 177 0.62 -3.32 -15.70
N ILE A 178 0.79 -2.94 -14.44
CA ILE A 178 0.03 -1.88 -13.79
C ILE A 178 1.00 -0.89 -13.19
N ASP A 179 0.89 0.36 -13.62
CA ASP A 179 1.59 1.49 -13.02
C ASP A 179 0.84 1.92 -11.76
N LEU A 180 1.48 1.78 -10.60
CA LEU A 180 0.85 2.08 -9.31
C LEU A 180 0.50 3.57 -9.19
N ASN A 181 1.23 4.45 -9.87
CA ASN A 181 0.96 5.89 -9.81
C ASN A 181 -0.32 6.27 -10.57
N LYS A 182 -0.72 5.47 -11.57
CA LYS A 182 -1.99 5.67 -12.27
C LYS A 182 -3.21 5.27 -11.45
N ILE A 183 -3.02 4.40 -10.45
CA ILE A 183 -4.08 3.98 -9.52
C ILE A 183 -4.04 4.87 -8.27
N PHE A 184 -2.89 4.92 -7.61
CA PHE A 184 -2.65 5.67 -6.38
C PHE A 184 -1.89 6.97 -6.70
N GLY A 185 -2.51 7.79 -7.55
CA GLY A 185 -1.98 9.09 -7.92
C GLY A 185 -1.88 10.02 -6.71
N GLY A 186 -0.95 10.97 -6.79
CA GLY A 186 -0.81 12.00 -5.78
C GLY A 186 -2.10 12.81 -5.61
N ILE A 187 -2.31 13.31 -4.41
CA ILE A 187 -3.51 14.02 -4.01
C ILE A 187 -3.26 15.53 -4.02
#